data_AF-A0A6P1ZKP8-F1
#
_entry.id   AF-A0A6P1ZKP8-F1
#
_cell.length_a   1.000
_cell.length_b   1.000
_cell.length_c   1.000
_cell.angle_alpha   90.00
_cell.angle_beta   90.00
_cell.angle_gamma   90.00
#
_symmetry.space_group_name_H-M   'P 1'
#
loop_
_entity.id
_entity.type
_entity.pdbx_description
1 polymer ?
#
loop_
_entity_poly.entity_id
_entity_poly.type
_entity_poly.pdbx_seq_one_letter_code
_entity_poly.pdbx_strand_id
1 'polypeptide(L)'
;MQSSKMDLKIKQYENTVVEYIRKSHGAFIVASQDTTFHSVLRNTINKQLAVTDDCIISVLDENNILKALRDTMHRRKNIVVFIERVFNNKETAFLVKQIKNAFNDVKVVILTGETDRQRLVLLHEIGADNFISKPISMNILIEKIAFTIKPQGKIGKLIDKGKQLVSQEQFEESLKIVRQILDIKPNSAAGYLILGDAYKGLGKKEKAVEAYESACEHASMYMEPLKKLAEFYEEEGDHENRLRYLEKLDKLSPLNVERKVDMGGIHVEMGNDDKAEVLFDHAINQAKREAMSYIEEISSKIGGIYEKRDPDRAVKYYRKAIELKGDMLDKSDIKIFNALGIALRRQGKWREAVDEYHKARTVSPEDENLLYNIALAYAEGKEMRKATEHLEKALQLNPEFHMQDPVIAYNFGLIYTKARKSDEARQFLEASLTLNPGFDKAKTLLDSL
;
A
#
# COMPACT_ATOMS: atom_id res chain seq x y z
N MET A 1 22.87 -29.66 -7.44
CA MET A 1 23.61 -28.38 -7.64
C MET A 1 22.80 -27.12 -7.31
N GLN A 2 21.51 -27.02 -7.69
CA GLN A 2 20.68 -25.84 -7.37
C GLN A 2 20.37 -25.68 -5.87
N SER A 3 20.05 -26.77 -5.14
CA SER A 3 19.79 -26.71 -3.68
C SER A 3 21.03 -26.23 -2.91
N SER A 4 22.22 -26.76 -3.21
CA SER A 4 23.48 -26.32 -2.58
C SER A 4 23.80 -24.83 -2.80
N LYS A 5 23.51 -24.28 -3.99
CA LYS A 5 23.68 -22.83 -4.25
C LYS A 5 22.67 -21.97 -3.48
N MET A 6 21.45 -22.47 -3.29
CA MET A 6 20.41 -21.79 -2.52
C MET A 6 20.77 -21.74 -1.03
N ASP A 7 21.27 -22.85 -0.48
CA ASP A 7 21.70 -22.94 0.92
C ASP A 7 22.90 -22.02 1.20
N LEU A 8 23.86 -21.94 0.28
CA LEU A 8 24.99 -21.01 0.35
C LEU A 8 24.54 -19.54 0.41
N LYS A 9 23.52 -19.19 -0.38
CA LYS A 9 22.99 -17.82 -0.47
C LYS A 9 22.22 -17.43 0.80
N ILE A 10 21.41 -18.34 1.34
CA ILE A 10 20.71 -18.13 2.63
C ILE A 10 21.72 -17.91 3.75
N LYS A 11 22.76 -18.75 3.83
CA LYS A 11 23.81 -18.62 4.84
C LYS A 11 24.57 -17.30 4.74
N GLN A 12 24.76 -16.77 3.53
CA GLN A 12 25.34 -15.44 3.33
C GLN A 12 24.46 -14.32 3.92
N TYR A 13 23.14 -14.41 3.74
CA TYR A 13 22.21 -13.45 4.33
C TYR A 13 22.19 -13.54 5.85
N GLU A 14 22.12 -14.75 6.41
CA GLU A 14 22.22 -14.99 7.85
C GLU A 14 23.48 -14.35 8.44
N ASN A 15 24.64 -14.63 7.83
CA ASN A 15 25.92 -14.04 8.24
C ASN A 15 25.90 -12.50 8.17
N THR A 16 25.29 -11.92 7.14
CA THR A 16 25.19 -10.46 6.99
C THR A 16 24.41 -9.85 8.16
N VAL A 17 23.29 -10.46 8.55
CA VAL A 17 22.47 -9.98 9.67
C VAL A 17 23.20 -10.16 11.00
N VAL A 18 23.86 -11.30 11.21
CA VAL A 18 24.64 -11.56 12.43
C VAL A 18 25.80 -10.57 12.57
N GLU A 19 26.55 -10.30 11.49
CA GLU A 19 27.64 -9.32 11.49
C GLU A 19 27.14 -7.90 11.78
N TYR A 20 26.00 -7.51 11.22
CA TYR A 20 25.39 -6.22 11.50
C TYR A 20 25.11 -6.03 12.99
N ILE A 21 24.51 -7.02 13.65
CA ILE A 21 24.17 -6.93 15.07
C ILE A 21 25.45 -6.90 15.93
N ARG A 22 26.35 -7.87 15.72
CA ARG A 22 27.52 -8.09 16.59
C ARG A 22 28.69 -7.16 16.32
N LYS A 23 29.04 -6.93 15.06
CA LYS A 23 30.24 -6.13 14.68
C LYS A 23 29.87 -4.66 14.48
N SER A 24 28.78 -4.40 13.78
CA SER A 24 28.34 -3.02 13.49
C SER A 24 27.50 -2.41 14.61
N HIS A 25 27.30 -3.13 15.73
CA HIS A 25 26.46 -2.70 16.85
C HIS A 25 25.07 -2.28 16.36
N GLY A 26 24.50 -3.08 15.46
CA GLY A 26 23.20 -2.84 14.84
C GLY A 26 22.04 -3.10 15.80
N ALA A 27 20.95 -2.35 15.63
CA ALA A 27 19.72 -2.53 16.39
C ALA A 27 18.49 -2.36 15.50
N PHE A 28 17.38 -2.97 15.94
CA PHE A 28 16.08 -2.93 15.30
C PHE A 28 15.09 -2.23 16.21
N ILE A 29 14.51 -1.13 15.75
CA ILE A 29 13.35 -0.51 16.41
C ILE A 29 12.09 -1.01 15.71
N VAL A 30 11.12 -1.50 16.47
CA VAL A 30 9.91 -2.12 15.93
C VAL A 30 8.67 -1.36 16.42
N ALA A 31 8.13 -0.52 15.55
CA ALA A 31 6.88 0.20 15.72
C ALA A 31 5.72 -0.58 15.08
N SER A 32 5.21 -1.56 15.81
CA SER A 32 4.15 -2.46 15.32
C SER A 32 3.29 -3.00 16.46
N GLN A 33 1.98 -3.13 16.21
CA GLN A 33 1.05 -3.83 17.10
C GLN A 33 0.85 -5.30 16.71
N ASP A 34 1.50 -5.77 15.64
CA ASP A 34 1.36 -7.12 15.12
C ASP A 34 2.23 -8.10 15.93
N THR A 35 1.59 -8.76 16.90
CA THR A 35 2.24 -9.76 17.77
C THR A 35 2.85 -10.92 16.98
N THR A 36 2.29 -11.25 15.81
CA THR A 36 2.82 -12.30 14.93
C THR A 36 4.15 -11.86 14.34
N PHE A 37 4.23 -10.64 13.81
CA PHE A 37 5.49 -10.09 13.29
C PHE A 37 6.57 -10.00 14.37
N HIS A 38 6.23 -9.52 15.58
CA HIS A 38 7.16 -9.50 16.72
C HIS A 38 7.69 -10.90 17.04
N SER A 39 6.82 -11.91 17.04
CA SER A 39 7.21 -13.31 17.28
C SER A 39 8.14 -13.84 16.18
N VAL A 40 7.81 -13.59 14.91
CA VAL A 40 8.64 -14.00 13.78
C VAL A 40 10.01 -13.33 13.85
N LEU A 41 10.09 -12.02 14.06
CA LEU A 41 11.36 -11.30 14.16
C LEU A 41 12.20 -11.82 15.33
N ARG A 42 11.62 -11.96 16.52
CA ARG A 42 12.33 -12.46 17.71
C ARG A 42 12.82 -13.90 17.52
N ASN A 43 12.00 -14.78 16.94
CA ASN A 43 12.42 -16.16 16.64
C ASN A 43 13.52 -16.21 15.57
N THR A 44 13.44 -15.35 14.54
CA THR A 44 14.51 -15.20 13.54
C THR A 44 15.84 -14.84 14.20
N ILE A 45 15.87 -13.78 15.03
CA ILE A 45 17.12 -13.34 15.66
C ILE A 45 17.63 -14.36 16.69
N ASN A 46 16.77 -14.84 17.59
CA ASN A 46 17.21 -15.63 18.74
C ASN A 46 17.40 -17.11 18.42
N LYS A 47 16.50 -17.71 17.62
CA LYS A 47 16.51 -19.15 17.34
C LYS A 47 17.24 -19.48 16.04
N GLN A 48 16.90 -18.80 14.95
CA GLN A 48 17.48 -19.10 13.63
C GLN A 48 18.91 -18.58 13.53
N LEU A 49 19.17 -17.34 13.93
CA LEU A 49 20.50 -16.72 13.85
C LEU A 49 21.37 -16.91 15.10
N ALA A 50 20.82 -17.51 16.16
CA ALA A 50 21.49 -17.73 17.45
C ALA A 50 22.16 -16.47 18.03
N VAL A 51 21.46 -15.33 17.93
CA VAL A 51 21.89 -14.05 18.49
C VAL A 51 21.15 -13.79 19.79
N THR A 52 21.87 -13.59 20.90
CA THR A 52 21.31 -13.33 22.23
C THR A 52 21.40 -11.86 22.65
N ASP A 53 22.01 -11.02 21.82
CA ASP A 53 22.09 -9.58 22.02
C ASP A 53 20.69 -8.96 22.15
N ASP A 54 20.51 -8.09 23.13
CA ASP A 54 19.30 -7.26 23.20
C ASP A 54 19.40 -6.15 22.14
N CYS A 55 18.92 -6.48 20.94
CA CYS A 55 18.98 -5.64 19.75
C CYS A 55 17.61 -5.30 19.16
N ILE A 56 16.50 -5.71 19.81
CA ILE A 56 15.13 -5.43 19.36
C ILE A 56 14.45 -4.53 20.38
N ILE A 57 14.17 -3.29 19.98
CA ILE A 57 13.47 -2.29 20.79
C ILE A 57 12.04 -2.15 20.26
N SER A 58 11.06 -2.64 21.01
CA SER A 58 9.65 -2.49 20.65
C SER A 58 9.12 -1.12 21.08
N VAL A 59 8.43 -0.43 20.17
CA VAL A 59 7.74 0.84 20.44
C VAL A 59 6.26 0.63 20.17
N LEU A 60 5.41 0.96 21.17
CA LEU A 60 3.95 0.75 21.11
C LEU A 60 3.18 2.03 20.75
N ASP A 61 3.85 3.18 20.76
CA ASP A 61 3.27 4.51 20.50
C ASP A 61 4.17 5.28 19.54
N GLU A 62 3.58 5.78 18.45
CA GLU A 62 4.27 6.51 17.38
C GLU A 62 5.04 7.72 17.90
N ASN A 63 4.53 8.38 18.94
CA ASN A 63 5.12 9.59 19.51
C ASN A 63 6.46 9.31 20.21
N ASN A 64 6.70 8.04 20.58
CA ASN A 64 7.91 7.62 21.26
C ASN A 64 9.02 7.13 20.31
N ILE A 65 8.76 7.02 19.00
CA ILE A 65 9.74 6.46 18.05
C ILE A 65 10.98 7.35 17.94
N LEU A 66 10.80 8.67 17.80
CA LEU A 66 11.93 9.61 17.71
C LEU A 66 12.75 9.63 19.01
N LYS A 67 12.10 9.48 20.17
CA LYS A 67 12.79 9.35 21.46
C LYS A 67 13.60 8.05 21.53
N ALA A 68 12.97 6.91 21.19
CA ALA A 68 13.62 5.61 21.16
C ALA A 68 14.83 5.59 20.22
N LEU A 69 14.73 6.28 19.07
CA LEU A 69 15.85 6.46 18.14
C LEU A 69 17.02 7.19 18.80
N ARG A 70 16.80 8.35 19.43
CA ARG A 70 17.86 9.09 20.13
C ARG A 70 18.51 8.26 21.23
N ASP A 71 17.67 7.65 22.07
CA ASP A 71 18.13 6.82 23.21
C ASP A 71 18.98 5.63 22.73
N THR A 72 18.58 5.01 21.62
CA THR A 72 19.28 3.87 21.02
C THR A 72 20.58 4.30 20.34
N MET A 73 20.60 5.45 19.66
CA MET A 73 21.79 5.95 18.94
C MET A 73 22.99 6.22 19.86
N HIS A 74 22.75 6.53 21.13
CA HIS A 74 23.83 6.65 22.12
C HIS A 74 24.61 5.34 22.33
N ARG A 75 24.00 4.19 22.04
CA ARG A 75 24.58 2.85 22.30
C ARG A 75 24.84 2.05 21.03
N ARG A 76 24.09 2.31 19.95
CA ARG A 76 24.05 1.53 18.72
C ARG A 76 24.07 2.50 17.53
N LYS A 77 25.14 2.46 16.72
CA LYS A 77 25.33 3.43 15.62
C LYS A 77 24.44 3.18 14.41
N ASN A 78 24.07 1.92 14.17
CA ASN A 78 23.30 1.54 13.00
C ASN A 78 21.92 1.06 13.43
N ILE A 79 20.86 1.68 12.92
CA ILE A 79 19.49 1.35 13.29
C ILE A 79 18.65 1.09 12.05
N VAL A 80 17.92 -0.02 12.08
CA VAL A 80 16.82 -0.31 11.16
C VAL A 80 15.51 -0.15 11.92
N VAL A 81 14.61 0.70 11.42
CA VAL A 81 13.26 0.89 11.96
C VAL A 81 12.29 0.07 11.13
N PHE A 82 11.62 -0.90 11.74
CA PHE A 82 10.41 -1.50 11.19
C PHE A 82 9.20 -0.71 11.67
N ILE A 83 8.39 -0.22 10.75
CA ILE A 83 7.22 0.58 11.08
C ILE A 83 6.02 0.11 10.26
N GLU A 84 4.88 -0.10 10.91
CA GLU A 84 3.63 -0.37 10.21
C GLU A 84 3.24 0.83 9.35
N ARG A 85 2.79 0.60 8.11
CA ARG A 85 2.22 1.67 7.27
C ARG A 85 1.16 2.50 8.01
N VAL A 86 0.30 1.80 8.75
CA VAL A 86 -0.67 2.37 9.67
C VAL A 86 -0.34 1.89 11.06
N PHE A 87 0.10 2.80 11.92
CA PHE A 87 0.47 2.52 13.30
C PHE A 87 -0.46 3.28 14.24
N ASN A 88 -1.12 2.58 15.17
CA ASN A 88 -2.15 3.15 16.06
C ASN A 88 -3.30 3.86 15.30
N ASN A 89 -3.69 3.30 14.15
CA ASN A 89 -4.63 3.90 13.20
C ASN A 89 -4.15 5.24 12.61
N LYS A 90 -2.86 5.54 12.59
CA LYS A 90 -2.33 6.73 11.91
C LYS A 90 -1.42 6.31 10.77
N GLU A 91 -1.58 6.96 9.63
CA GLU A 91 -0.62 6.85 8.53
C GLU A 91 0.77 7.28 9.00
N THR A 92 1.78 6.47 8.69
CA THR A 92 3.14 6.74 9.15
C THR A 92 3.97 7.51 8.14
N ALA A 93 3.44 7.87 6.97
CA ALA A 93 4.17 8.57 5.91
C ALA A 93 4.88 9.83 6.44
N PHE A 94 4.16 10.67 7.18
CA PHE A 94 4.73 11.87 7.81
C PHE A 94 5.83 11.55 8.82
N LEU A 95 5.64 10.52 9.65
CA LEU A 95 6.64 10.09 10.62
C LEU A 95 7.90 9.52 9.93
N VAL A 96 7.75 8.76 8.84
CA VAL A 96 8.87 8.28 8.03
C VAL A 96 9.69 9.47 7.52
N LYS A 97 9.02 10.50 6.98
CA LYS A 97 9.67 11.75 6.57
C LYS A 97 10.45 12.40 7.73
N GLN A 98 9.83 12.52 8.91
CA GLN A 98 10.48 13.08 10.09
C GLN A 98 11.71 12.27 10.53
N ILE A 99 11.63 10.94 10.52
CA ILE A 99 12.76 10.06 10.83
C ILE A 99 13.90 10.30 9.85
N LYS A 100 13.62 10.32 8.54
CA LYS A 100 14.66 10.50 7.51
C LYS A 100 15.30 11.88 7.55
N ASN A 101 14.52 12.93 7.84
CA ASN A 101 15.03 14.29 7.99
C ASN A 101 15.90 14.45 9.25
N ALA A 102 15.51 13.82 10.36
CA ALA A 102 16.26 13.91 11.61
C ALA A 102 17.45 12.95 11.68
N PHE A 103 17.37 11.81 10.99
CA PHE A 103 18.33 10.71 11.04
C PHE A 103 18.55 10.11 9.64
N ASN A 104 19.39 10.75 8.85
CA ASN A 104 19.70 10.37 7.47
C ASN A 104 20.19 8.91 7.32
N ASP A 105 21.02 8.43 8.26
CA ASP A 105 21.63 7.10 8.25
C ASP A 105 20.68 5.97 8.70
N VAL A 106 19.55 6.31 9.33
CA VAL A 106 18.57 5.32 9.79
C VAL A 106 17.85 4.72 8.59
N LYS A 107 17.78 3.39 8.59
CA LYS A 107 17.07 2.62 7.56
C LYS A 107 15.64 2.37 7.98
N VAL A 108 14.68 2.68 7.11
CA VAL A 108 13.25 2.52 7.40
C VAL A 108 12.67 1.41 6.53
N VAL A 109 12.04 0.43 7.17
CA VAL A 109 11.36 -0.70 6.53
C VAL A 109 9.88 -0.64 6.87
N ILE A 110 9.04 -0.47 5.85
CA ILE A 110 7.59 -0.43 6.03
C ILE A 110 7.04 -1.86 6.10
N LEU A 111 6.25 -2.12 7.15
CA LEU A 111 5.44 -3.32 7.29
C LEU A 111 4.04 -3.03 6.76
N THR A 112 3.54 -3.88 5.88
CA THR A 112 2.22 -3.66 5.26
C THR A 112 1.56 -4.96 4.82
N GLY A 113 0.22 -5.01 4.81
CA GLY A 113 -0.55 -6.01 4.08
C GLY A 113 -1.06 -5.51 2.73
N GLU A 114 -0.80 -4.24 2.42
CA GLU A 114 -1.35 -3.53 1.27
C GLU A 114 -0.58 -3.82 -0.02
N THR A 115 -1.31 -3.87 -1.13
CA THR A 115 -0.80 -4.09 -2.49
C THR A 115 -0.93 -2.85 -3.39
N ASP A 116 -1.39 -1.73 -2.85
CA ASP A 116 -1.51 -0.47 -3.59
C ASP A 116 -0.12 0.08 -3.94
N ARG A 117 0.21 -0.09 -5.22
CA ARG A 117 1.50 0.33 -5.77
C ARG A 117 1.75 1.82 -5.62
N GLN A 118 0.74 2.68 -5.77
CA GLN A 118 0.95 4.14 -5.74
C GLN A 118 1.34 4.61 -4.33
N ARG A 119 0.72 4.06 -3.29
CA ARG A 119 1.10 4.33 -1.90
C ARG A 119 2.49 3.82 -1.56
N LEU A 120 2.87 2.64 -2.04
CA LEU A 120 4.22 2.11 -1.84
C LEU A 120 5.28 2.99 -2.53
N VAL A 121 4.97 3.50 -3.73
CA VAL A 121 5.87 4.44 -4.42
C VAL A 121 6.00 5.75 -3.64
N LEU A 122 4.90 6.31 -3.13
CA LEU A 122 4.93 7.50 -2.28
C LEU A 122 5.82 7.28 -1.04
N LEU A 123 5.65 6.16 -0.33
CA LEU A 123 6.45 5.85 0.86
C LEU A 123 7.94 5.68 0.52
N HIS A 124 8.26 5.06 -0.61
CA HIS A 124 9.64 4.96 -1.10
C HIS A 124 10.20 6.36 -1.39
N GLU A 125 9.40 7.22 -2.02
CA GLU A 125 9.79 8.59 -2.32
C GLU A 125 10.08 9.42 -1.05
N ILE A 126 9.25 9.26 -0.02
CA ILE A 126 9.39 9.93 1.28
C ILE A 126 10.59 9.40 2.08
N GLY A 127 11.12 8.23 1.69
CA GLY A 127 12.41 7.71 2.16
C GLY A 127 12.37 6.35 2.85
N ALA A 128 11.30 5.57 2.64
CA ALA A 128 11.33 4.15 3.01
C ALA A 128 12.40 3.39 2.19
N ASP A 129 13.33 2.71 2.86
CA ASP A 129 14.41 1.96 2.23
C ASP A 129 13.95 0.57 1.73
N ASN A 130 12.96 -0.05 2.37
CA ASN A 130 12.44 -1.36 1.96
C ASN A 130 11.01 -1.61 2.46
N PHE A 131 10.38 -2.67 1.94
CA PHE A 131 9.02 -3.07 2.27
C PHE A 131 8.94 -4.56 2.61
N ILE A 132 8.17 -4.87 3.65
CA ILE A 132 7.83 -6.23 4.07
C ILE A 132 6.31 -6.39 4.00
N SER A 133 5.87 -7.23 3.08
CA SER A 133 4.49 -7.69 3.00
C SER A 133 4.25 -8.77 4.05
N LYS A 134 3.18 -8.63 4.84
CA LYS A 134 2.80 -9.58 5.89
C LYS A 134 1.62 -10.47 5.42
N PRO A 135 1.55 -11.74 5.83
CA PRO A 135 2.51 -12.45 6.69
C PRO A 135 3.84 -12.76 5.97
N ILE A 136 4.93 -12.91 6.75
CA ILE A 136 6.28 -13.16 6.24
C ILE A 136 6.93 -14.36 6.94
N SER A 137 7.73 -15.14 6.21
CA SER A 137 8.53 -16.24 6.77
C SER A 137 9.90 -15.78 7.29
N MET A 138 10.52 -16.54 8.18
CA MET A 138 11.84 -16.20 8.75
C MET A 138 12.91 -16.04 7.67
N ASN A 139 12.95 -16.91 6.66
CA ASN A 139 13.95 -16.84 5.58
C ASN A 139 13.82 -15.58 4.74
N ILE A 140 12.58 -15.22 4.36
CA ILE A 140 12.33 -13.99 3.59
C ILE A 140 12.63 -12.76 4.46
N LEU A 141 12.34 -12.81 5.76
CA LEU A 141 12.68 -11.73 6.67
C LEU A 141 14.20 -11.52 6.76
N ILE A 142 14.99 -12.59 6.89
CA ILE A 142 16.47 -12.51 6.90
C ILE A 142 16.97 -11.90 5.60
N GLU A 143 16.45 -12.35 4.45
CA GLU A 143 16.81 -11.81 3.15
C GLU A 143 16.49 -10.31 3.05
N LYS A 144 15.28 -9.90 3.43
CA LYS A 144 14.85 -8.50 3.43
C LYS A 144 15.73 -7.62 4.33
N ILE A 145 16.05 -8.09 5.54
CA ILE A 145 16.95 -7.40 6.46
C ILE A 145 18.35 -7.27 5.86
N ALA A 146 18.90 -8.35 5.31
CA ALA A 146 20.22 -8.34 4.70
C ALA A 146 20.31 -7.36 3.53
N PHE A 147 19.27 -7.27 2.69
CA PHE A 147 19.18 -6.29 1.60
C PHE A 147 19.05 -4.85 2.08
N THR A 148 18.31 -4.61 3.17
CA THR A 148 18.18 -3.27 3.76
C THR A 148 19.51 -2.76 4.33
N ILE A 149 20.29 -3.65 4.96
CA ILE A 149 21.53 -3.28 5.65
C ILE A 149 22.71 -3.14 4.70
N LYS A 150 22.84 -4.06 3.73
CA LYS A 150 24.05 -4.17 2.92
C LYS A 150 23.73 -4.61 1.49
N PRO A 151 24.24 -3.91 0.47
CA PRO A 151 24.11 -4.36 -0.89
C PRO A 151 24.85 -5.68 -1.10
N GLN A 152 24.20 -6.55 -1.87
CA GLN A 152 24.67 -7.91 -2.07
C GLN A 152 25.40 -8.02 -3.41
N GLY A 153 26.48 -8.80 -3.43
CA GLY A 153 27.28 -9.03 -4.64
C GLY A 153 28.33 -7.95 -4.93
N LYS A 154 29.10 -8.15 -6.00
CA LYS A 154 30.24 -7.29 -6.38
C LYS A 154 29.80 -5.88 -6.77
N ILE A 155 28.77 -5.76 -7.63
CA ILE A 155 28.25 -4.47 -8.08
C ILE A 155 27.72 -3.64 -6.91
N GLY A 156 26.92 -4.25 -6.02
CA GLY A 156 26.36 -3.54 -4.86
C GLY A 156 27.45 -2.94 -3.96
N LYS A 157 28.52 -3.69 -3.69
CA LYS A 157 29.68 -3.20 -2.92
C LYS A 157 30.40 -2.04 -3.61
N LEU A 158 30.50 -2.06 -4.94
CA LEU A 158 31.09 -0.95 -5.70
C LEU A 158 30.19 0.30 -5.66
N ILE A 159 28.87 0.13 -5.78
CA ILE A 159 27.90 1.23 -5.65
C ILE A 159 28.05 1.93 -4.29
N ASP A 160 28.08 1.17 -3.19
CA ASP A 160 28.27 1.74 -1.84
C ASP A 160 29.61 2.46 -1.71
N LYS A 161 30.69 1.85 -2.20
CA LYS A 161 32.01 2.48 -2.17
C LYS A 161 32.01 3.80 -2.97
N GLY A 162 31.37 3.83 -4.13
CA GLY A 162 31.23 5.05 -4.94
C GLY A 162 30.49 6.15 -4.19
N LYS A 163 29.34 5.82 -3.58
CA LYS A 163 28.57 6.77 -2.75
C LYS A 163 29.38 7.28 -1.55
N GLN A 164 30.11 6.39 -0.89
CA GLN A 164 30.97 6.76 0.23
C GLN A 164 32.07 7.74 -0.20
N LEU A 165 32.74 7.49 -1.33
CA LEU A 165 33.77 8.39 -1.85
C LEU A 165 33.21 9.77 -2.20
N VAL A 166 32.01 9.84 -2.79
CA VAL A 166 31.30 11.12 -3.02
C VAL A 166 31.03 11.84 -1.70
N SER A 167 30.53 11.15 -0.68
CA SER A 167 30.27 11.77 0.64
C SER A 167 31.54 12.24 1.37
N GLN A 168 32.70 11.71 0.98
CA GLN A 168 34.02 12.10 1.47
C GLN A 168 34.72 13.14 0.57
N GLU A 169 33.99 13.68 -0.42
CA GLU A 169 34.49 14.63 -1.43
C GLU A 169 35.65 14.08 -2.28
N GLN A 170 35.82 12.76 -2.31
CA GLN A 170 36.84 12.06 -3.10
C GLN A 170 36.30 11.75 -4.50
N PHE A 171 35.97 12.78 -5.26
CA PHE A 171 35.24 12.65 -6.52
C PHE A 171 36.03 11.90 -7.60
N GLU A 172 37.34 12.11 -7.74
CA GLU A 172 38.17 11.43 -8.73
C GLU A 172 38.28 9.92 -8.47
N GLU A 173 38.39 9.52 -7.20
CA GLU A 173 38.38 8.11 -6.82
C GLU A 173 36.98 7.50 -7.05
N SER A 174 35.92 8.26 -6.79
CA SER A 174 34.55 7.84 -7.11
C SER A 174 34.39 7.55 -8.61
N LEU A 175 34.92 8.43 -9.48
CA LEU A 175 34.89 8.21 -10.94
C LEU A 175 35.59 6.92 -11.37
N LYS A 176 36.67 6.50 -10.70
CA LYS A 176 37.31 5.20 -10.96
C LYS A 176 36.39 4.04 -10.58
N ILE A 177 35.68 4.15 -9.46
CA ILE A 177 34.70 3.14 -9.04
C ILE A 177 33.51 3.10 -10.01
N VAL A 178 33.02 4.25 -10.45
CA VAL A 178 31.95 4.32 -11.46
C VAL A 178 32.35 3.60 -12.74
N ARG A 179 33.58 3.78 -13.25
CA ARG A 179 34.07 3.02 -14.42
C ARG A 179 33.95 1.52 -14.20
N GLN A 180 34.40 1.02 -13.03
CA GLN A 180 34.25 -0.40 -12.71
C GLN A 180 32.79 -0.86 -12.65
N ILE A 181 31.87 -0.01 -12.18
CA ILE A 181 30.43 -0.31 -12.17
C ILE A 181 29.90 -0.44 -13.59
N LEU A 182 30.21 0.54 -14.45
CA LEU A 182 29.74 0.59 -15.84
C LEU A 182 30.41 -0.47 -16.72
N ASP A 183 31.65 -0.88 -16.44
CA ASP A 183 32.29 -2.01 -17.11
C ASP A 183 31.55 -3.34 -16.84
N ILE A 184 31.03 -3.53 -15.62
CA ILE A 184 30.28 -4.74 -15.26
C ILE A 184 28.82 -4.63 -15.74
N LYS A 185 28.22 -3.44 -15.64
CA LYS A 185 26.84 -3.16 -16.05
C LYS A 185 26.79 -1.79 -16.75
N PRO A 186 26.92 -1.75 -18.09
CA PRO A 186 26.96 -0.50 -18.85
C PRO A 186 25.76 0.41 -18.60
N ASN A 187 24.57 -0.17 -18.46
CA ASN A 187 23.32 0.57 -18.24
C ASN A 187 22.95 0.62 -16.74
N SER A 188 23.93 0.85 -15.87
CA SER A 188 23.69 0.91 -14.42
C SER A 188 23.19 2.29 -14.00
N ALA A 189 21.88 2.45 -13.82
CA ALA A 189 21.30 3.71 -13.35
C ALA A 189 21.91 4.21 -12.03
N ALA A 190 22.23 3.31 -11.09
CA ALA A 190 22.94 3.67 -9.86
C ALA A 190 24.39 4.13 -10.12
N GLY A 191 25.06 3.57 -11.13
CA GLY A 191 26.40 4.01 -11.55
C GLY A 191 26.36 5.41 -12.16
N TYR A 192 25.38 5.68 -13.03
CA TYR A 192 25.14 6.99 -13.61
C TYR A 192 24.74 8.05 -12.59
N LEU A 193 23.95 7.69 -11.56
CA LEU A 193 23.67 8.61 -10.46
C LEU A 193 24.96 9.03 -9.73
N ILE A 194 25.80 8.06 -9.34
CA ILE A 194 27.07 8.35 -8.67
C ILE A 194 28.01 9.17 -9.58
N LEU A 195 27.97 8.91 -10.89
CA LEU A 195 28.70 9.69 -11.88
C LEU A 195 28.27 11.16 -11.87
N GLY A 196 26.95 11.39 -11.85
CA GLY A 196 26.36 12.72 -11.76
C GLY A 196 26.74 13.43 -10.46
N ASP A 197 26.64 12.74 -9.31
CA ASP A 197 27.03 13.31 -8.01
C ASP A 197 28.52 13.69 -7.99
N ALA A 198 29.39 12.83 -8.52
CA ALA A 198 30.82 13.10 -8.63
C ALA A 198 31.13 14.29 -9.57
N TYR A 199 30.43 14.41 -10.70
CA TYR A 199 30.59 15.56 -11.58
C TYR A 199 30.04 16.85 -10.99
N LYS A 200 28.92 16.80 -10.25
CA LYS A 200 28.39 17.96 -9.49
C LYS A 200 29.43 18.44 -8.47
N GLY A 201 30.01 17.53 -7.70
CA GLY A 201 31.08 17.84 -6.74
C GLY A 201 32.34 18.45 -7.37
N LEU A 202 32.66 18.07 -8.61
CA LEU A 202 33.76 18.66 -9.40
C LEU A 202 33.39 19.97 -10.11
N GLY A 203 32.19 20.51 -9.89
CA GLY A 203 31.69 21.71 -10.54
C GLY A 203 31.39 21.56 -12.04
N LYS A 204 31.35 20.33 -12.57
CA LYS A 204 31.06 20.04 -13.99
C LYS A 204 29.56 19.85 -14.20
N LYS A 205 28.82 20.96 -14.15
CA LYS A 205 27.35 20.99 -14.14
C LYS A 205 26.73 20.25 -15.32
N GLU A 206 27.17 20.51 -16.54
CA GLU A 206 26.60 19.91 -17.76
C GLU A 206 26.77 18.38 -17.75
N LYS A 207 27.95 17.91 -17.36
CA LYS A 207 28.23 16.47 -17.24
C LYS A 207 27.44 15.80 -16.13
N ALA A 208 27.13 16.53 -15.05
CA ALA A 208 26.28 16.02 -13.99
C ALA A 208 24.85 15.80 -14.50
N VAL A 209 24.30 16.78 -15.22
CA VAL A 209 22.97 16.69 -15.84
C VAL A 209 22.91 15.52 -16.83
N GLU A 210 23.87 15.39 -17.75
CA GLU A 210 23.94 14.28 -18.71
C GLU A 210 23.95 12.90 -18.01
N ALA A 211 24.70 12.79 -16.91
CA ALA A 211 24.77 11.55 -16.13
C ALA A 211 23.44 11.25 -15.42
N TYR A 212 22.77 12.25 -14.84
CA TYR A 212 21.45 12.04 -14.23
C TYR A 212 20.38 11.70 -15.25
N GLU A 213 20.39 12.32 -16.44
CA GLU A 213 19.48 11.97 -17.55
C GLU A 213 19.71 10.52 -18.01
N SER A 214 20.98 10.12 -18.16
CA SER A 214 21.35 8.72 -18.47
C SER A 214 20.83 7.74 -17.41
N ALA A 215 20.87 8.13 -16.13
CA ALA A 215 20.31 7.31 -15.05
C ALA A 215 18.79 7.14 -15.18
N CYS A 216 18.07 8.19 -15.60
CA CYS A 216 16.63 8.14 -15.84
C CYS A 216 16.26 7.22 -17.00
N GLU A 217 17.01 7.27 -18.10
CA GLU A 217 16.77 6.45 -19.30
C GLU A 217 16.90 4.95 -19.02
N HIS A 218 17.84 4.57 -18.15
CA HIS A 218 18.14 3.17 -17.87
C HIS A 218 17.38 2.57 -16.67
N ALA A 219 16.59 3.37 -15.96
CA ALA A 219 15.69 2.88 -14.91
C ALA A 219 14.46 3.77 -14.74
N SER A 220 13.37 3.42 -15.44
CA SER A 220 12.14 4.21 -15.50
C SER A 220 11.44 4.45 -14.16
N MET A 221 11.64 3.60 -13.16
CA MET A 221 11.08 3.77 -11.80
C MET A 221 12.06 4.37 -10.79
N TYR A 222 13.28 4.73 -11.22
CA TYR A 222 14.29 5.28 -10.32
C TYR A 222 14.12 6.79 -10.18
N MET A 223 13.49 7.22 -9.09
CA MET A 223 13.12 8.62 -8.86
C MET A 223 14.30 9.51 -8.43
N GLU A 224 15.35 8.94 -7.86
CA GLU A 224 16.46 9.72 -7.27
C GLU A 224 17.17 10.64 -8.28
N PRO A 225 17.51 10.21 -9.50
CA PRO A 225 18.11 11.11 -10.49
C PRO A 225 17.18 12.25 -10.93
N LEU A 226 15.86 12.00 -10.99
CA LEU A 226 14.88 13.06 -11.29
C LEU A 226 14.83 14.10 -10.17
N LYS A 227 14.93 13.68 -8.90
CA LYS A 227 15.05 14.61 -7.76
C LYS A 227 16.32 15.45 -7.89
N LYS A 228 17.45 14.84 -8.22
CA LYS A 228 18.72 15.57 -8.46
C LYS A 228 18.63 16.59 -9.58
N LEU A 229 17.92 16.27 -10.66
CA LEU A 229 17.68 17.19 -11.76
C LEU A 229 16.75 18.34 -11.33
N ALA A 230 15.65 18.06 -10.63
CA ALA A 230 14.76 19.09 -10.11
C ALA A 230 15.48 20.04 -9.12
N GLU A 231 16.28 19.50 -8.19
CA GLU A 231 17.14 20.26 -7.27
C GLU A 231 18.15 21.14 -8.02
N PHE A 232 18.78 20.59 -9.08
CA PHE A 232 19.73 21.34 -9.89
C PHE A 232 19.09 22.56 -10.58
N TYR A 233 17.93 22.37 -11.22
CA TYR A 233 17.26 23.48 -11.91
C TYR A 233 16.57 24.46 -10.96
N GLU A 234 16.27 24.05 -9.73
CA GLU A 234 15.92 24.96 -8.64
C GLU A 234 17.09 25.88 -8.27
N GLU A 235 18.29 25.32 -8.09
CA GLU A 235 19.51 26.09 -7.79
C GLU A 235 19.85 27.10 -8.92
N GLU A 236 19.57 26.77 -10.18
CA GLU A 236 19.79 27.66 -11.33
C GLU A 236 18.66 28.68 -11.57
N GLY A 237 17.50 28.53 -10.89
CA GLY A 237 16.31 29.36 -11.15
C GLY A 237 15.62 29.08 -12.49
N ASP A 238 15.88 27.91 -13.10
CA ASP A 238 15.26 27.49 -14.35
C ASP A 238 13.92 26.80 -14.07
N HIS A 239 12.88 27.61 -14.01
CA HIS A 239 11.51 27.16 -13.73
C HIS A 239 10.99 26.14 -14.76
N GLU A 240 11.36 26.25 -16.04
CA GLU A 240 10.85 25.39 -17.11
C GLU A 240 11.41 23.97 -16.97
N ASN A 241 12.73 23.84 -16.82
CA ASN A 241 13.33 22.52 -16.62
C ASN A 241 12.98 21.94 -15.24
N ARG A 242 12.89 22.76 -14.19
CA ARG A 242 12.43 22.29 -12.87
C ARG A 242 11.04 21.67 -12.97
N LEU A 243 10.07 22.36 -13.59
CA LEU A 243 8.73 21.81 -13.82
C LEU A 243 8.77 20.51 -14.63
N ARG A 244 9.56 20.45 -15.71
CA ARG A 244 9.71 19.24 -16.54
C ARG A 244 10.10 18.01 -15.72
N TYR A 245 11.02 18.13 -14.76
CA TYR A 245 11.44 17.01 -13.91
C TYR A 245 10.47 16.71 -12.78
N LEU A 246 9.82 17.73 -12.20
CA LEU A 246 8.75 17.54 -11.22
C LEU A 246 7.55 16.82 -11.84
N GLU A 247 7.16 17.14 -13.07
CA GLU A 247 6.11 16.42 -13.80
C GLU A 247 6.46 14.95 -14.06
N LYS A 248 7.72 14.65 -14.42
CA LYS A 248 8.19 13.26 -14.56
C LYS A 248 8.09 12.52 -13.23
N LEU A 249 8.46 13.17 -12.12
CA LEU A 249 8.32 12.61 -10.80
C LEU A 249 6.85 12.39 -10.42
N ASP A 250 5.95 13.33 -10.72
CA ASP A 250 4.51 13.21 -10.43
C ASP A 250 3.86 12.04 -11.16
N LYS A 251 4.28 11.78 -12.40
CA LYS A 251 3.87 10.59 -13.15
C LYS A 251 4.28 9.28 -12.45
N LEU A 252 5.42 9.26 -11.77
CA LEU A 252 5.88 8.07 -11.03
C LEU A 252 5.22 7.96 -9.66
N SER A 253 5.07 9.07 -8.96
CA SER A 253 4.53 9.17 -7.61
C SER A 253 3.42 10.23 -7.55
N PRO A 254 2.21 9.89 -8.01
CA PRO A 254 1.13 10.86 -8.20
C PRO A 254 0.42 11.26 -6.90
N LEU A 255 0.69 10.56 -5.80
CA LEU A 255 0.04 10.84 -4.51
C LEU A 255 0.81 11.91 -3.71
N ASN A 256 1.96 12.38 -4.18
CA ASN A 256 2.71 13.44 -3.49
C ASN A 256 1.97 14.78 -3.62
N VAL A 257 1.40 15.24 -2.52
CA VAL A 257 0.66 16.52 -2.41
C VAL A 257 1.62 17.71 -2.41
N GLU A 258 2.75 17.60 -1.70
CA GLU A 258 3.75 18.67 -1.59
C GLU A 258 4.32 19.03 -2.96
N ARG A 259 4.59 18.02 -3.80
CA ARG A 259 5.08 18.28 -5.16
C ARG A 259 4.11 19.12 -6.00
N LYS A 260 2.80 18.90 -5.85
CA LYS A 260 1.79 19.69 -6.58
C LYS A 260 1.77 21.12 -6.08
N VAL A 261 1.98 21.33 -4.78
CA VAL A 261 2.16 22.67 -4.20
C VAL A 261 3.42 23.33 -4.76
N ASP A 262 4.55 22.61 -4.83
CA ASP A 262 5.81 23.12 -5.39
C ASP A 262 5.64 23.52 -6.86
N MET A 263 5.03 22.64 -7.68
CA MET A 263 4.74 22.94 -9.08
C MET A 263 3.78 24.13 -9.24
N GLY A 264 2.74 24.23 -8.40
CA GLY A 264 1.83 25.36 -8.39
C GLY A 264 2.54 26.66 -8.02
N GLY A 265 3.43 26.63 -7.03
CA GLY A 265 4.28 27.76 -6.65
C GLY A 265 5.17 28.24 -7.81
N ILE A 266 5.78 27.33 -8.55
CA ILE A 266 6.57 27.68 -9.75
C ILE A 266 5.67 28.34 -10.81
N HIS A 267 4.45 27.84 -11.02
CA HIS A 267 3.52 28.47 -11.96
C HIS A 267 3.12 29.89 -11.54
N VAL A 268 2.95 30.16 -10.24
CA VAL A 268 2.75 31.51 -9.71
C VAL A 268 3.96 32.41 -10.00
N GLU A 269 5.19 31.93 -9.77
CA GLU A 269 6.42 32.67 -10.08
C GLU A 269 6.53 33.01 -11.57
N MET A 270 6.01 32.15 -12.44
CA MET A 270 5.93 32.36 -13.89
C MET A 270 4.72 33.19 -14.34
N GLY A 271 3.83 33.63 -13.43
CA GLY A 271 2.61 34.38 -13.74
C GLY A 271 1.49 33.55 -14.39
N ASN A 272 1.51 32.22 -14.25
CA ASN A 272 0.54 31.28 -14.80
C ASN A 272 -0.49 30.85 -13.75
N ASP A 273 -1.28 31.81 -13.24
CA ASP A 273 -2.19 31.58 -12.10
C ASP A 273 -3.22 30.46 -12.36
N ASP A 274 -3.79 30.38 -13.58
CA ASP A 274 -4.75 29.33 -13.94
C ASP A 274 -4.16 27.92 -13.79
N LYS A 275 -2.89 27.74 -14.15
CA LYS A 275 -2.20 26.44 -14.02
C LYS A 275 -1.87 26.14 -12.56
N ALA A 276 -1.53 27.17 -11.80
CA ALA A 276 -1.27 27.02 -10.37
C ALA A 276 -2.54 26.61 -9.61
N GLU A 277 -3.68 27.24 -9.90
CA GLU A 277 -4.98 26.91 -9.29
C GLU A 277 -5.34 25.44 -9.50
N VAL A 278 -5.22 24.93 -10.73
CA VAL A 278 -5.45 23.50 -11.02
C VAL A 278 -4.56 22.58 -10.18
N LEU A 279 -3.28 22.93 -9.99
CA LEU A 279 -2.35 22.12 -9.20
C LEU A 279 -2.67 22.18 -7.70
N PHE A 280 -3.06 23.35 -7.18
CA PHE A 280 -3.49 23.49 -5.79
C PHE A 280 -4.79 22.74 -5.54
N ASP A 281 -5.75 22.79 -6.46
CA ASP A 281 -6.97 22.00 -6.40
C ASP A 281 -6.67 20.51 -6.41
N HIS A 282 -5.75 20.06 -7.25
CA HIS A 282 -5.29 18.67 -7.23
C HIS A 282 -4.65 18.29 -5.88
N ALA A 283 -3.84 19.16 -5.29
CA ALA A 283 -3.22 18.95 -3.98
C ALA A 283 -4.27 18.81 -2.87
N ILE A 284 -5.24 19.74 -2.83
CA ILE A 284 -6.34 19.74 -1.85
C ILE A 284 -7.22 18.50 -2.03
N ASN A 285 -7.61 18.19 -3.27
CA ASN A 285 -8.46 17.03 -3.56
C ASN A 285 -7.77 15.72 -3.20
N GLN A 286 -6.46 15.60 -3.42
CA GLN A 286 -5.68 14.43 -3.04
C GLN A 286 -5.64 14.26 -1.51
N ALA A 287 -5.36 15.35 -0.77
CA ALA A 287 -5.39 15.33 0.70
C ALA A 287 -6.79 15.01 1.25
N LYS A 288 -7.85 15.54 0.62
CA LYS A 288 -9.24 15.26 0.97
C LYS A 288 -9.58 13.79 0.75
N ARG A 289 -9.17 13.19 -0.38
CA ARG A 289 -9.37 11.75 -0.64
C ARG A 289 -8.71 10.88 0.41
N GLU A 290 -7.48 11.21 0.80
CA GLU A 290 -6.75 10.48 1.85
C GLU A 290 -7.49 10.56 3.21
N ALA A 291 -7.88 11.76 3.63
CA ALA A 291 -8.64 11.96 4.87
C ALA A 291 -9.98 11.21 4.87
N MET A 292 -10.67 11.17 3.73
CA MET A 292 -11.96 10.49 3.61
C MET A 292 -11.83 8.96 3.57
N SER A 293 -10.78 8.43 2.94
CA SER A 293 -10.46 7.01 3.02
C SER A 293 -10.20 6.57 4.47
N TYR A 294 -9.50 7.40 5.24
CA TYR A 294 -9.28 7.14 6.66
C TYR A 294 -10.58 7.16 7.49
N ILE A 295 -11.47 8.13 7.23
CA ILE A 295 -12.79 8.22 7.88
C ILE A 295 -13.64 6.98 7.58
N GLU A 296 -13.63 6.49 6.34
CA GLU A 296 -14.34 5.28 5.94
C GLU A 296 -13.82 4.04 6.68
N GLU A 297 -12.51 3.87 6.78
CA GLU A 297 -11.89 2.74 7.48
C GLU A 297 -12.29 2.72 8.95
N ILE A 298 -12.17 3.86 9.64
CA ILE A 298 -12.58 3.99 11.05
C ILE A 298 -14.07 3.67 11.20
N SER A 299 -14.91 4.29 10.35
CA SER A 299 -16.35 4.12 10.45
C SER A 299 -16.78 2.69 10.19
N SER A 300 -16.10 2.01 9.26
CA SER A 300 -16.31 0.59 8.95
C SER A 300 -15.92 -0.30 10.13
N LYS A 301 -14.78 -0.02 10.76
CA LYS A 301 -14.31 -0.73 11.96
C LYS A 301 -15.27 -0.55 13.15
N ILE A 302 -15.73 0.68 13.39
CA ILE A 302 -16.73 0.97 14.43
C ILE A 302 -18.04 0.23 14.12
N GLY A 303 -18.50 0.30 12.87
CA GLY A 303 -19.69 -0.42 12.41
C GLY A 303 -19.59 -1.93 12.66
N GLY A 304 -18.47 -2.55 12.30
CA GLY A 304 -18.23 -3.97 12.53
C GLY A 304 -18.18 -4.37 14.01
N ILE A 305 -17.66 -3.50 14.89
CA ILE A 305 -17.68 -3.72 16.35
C ILE A 305 -19.12 -3.75 16.88
N TYR A 306 -19.97 -2.83 16.40
CA TYR A 306 -21.36 -2.73 16.83
C TYR A 306 -22.30 -3.72 16.15
N GLU A 307 -21.95 -4.24 14.97
CA GLU A 307 -22.84 -5.02 14.08
C GLU A 307 -23.64 -6.13 14.78
N LYS A 308 -23.01 -6.84 15.74
CA LYS A 308 -23.66 -7.94 16.49
C LYS A 308 -24.33 -7.50 17.79
N ARG A 309 -23.88 -6.40 18.40
CA ARG A 309 -24.30 -5.98 19.76
C ARG A 309 -25.35 -4.88 19.73
N ASP A 310 -25.25 -3.97 18.78
CA ASP A 310 -26.09 -2.79 18.65
C ASP A 310 -26.15 -2.37 17.18
N PRO A 311 -27.02 -3.01 16.39
CA PRO A 311 -27.06 -2.80 14.96
C PRO A 311 -27.54 -1.38 14.59
N ASP A 312 -28.32 -0.71 15.45
CA ASP A 312 -28.72 0.70 15.25
C ASP A 312 -27.51 1.64 15.32
N ARG A 313 -26.58 1.42 16.27
CA ARG A 313 -25.33 2.17 16.30
C ARG A 313 -24.45 1.87 15.10
N ALA A 314 -24.39 0.61 14.63
CA ALA A 314 -23.64 0.27 13.43
C ALA A 314 -24.14 1.07 12.21
N VAL A 315 -25.47 1.09 11.98
CA VAL A 315 -26.12 1.88 10.92
C VAL A 315 -25.76 3.37 11.00
N LYS A 316 -25.79 3.95 12.21
CA LYS A 316 -25.43 5.37 12.43
C LYS A 316 -24.02 5.69 11.91
N TYR A 317 -23.03 4.84 12.21
CA TYR A 317 -21.65 5.10 11.79
C TYR A 317 -21.42 4.85 10.30
N TYR A 318 -22.06 3.84 9.71
CA TYR A 318 -22.00 3.63 8.26
C TYR A 318 -22.63 4.81 7.48
N ARG A 319 -23.80 5.30 7.90
CA ARG A 319 -24.42 6.49 7.28
C ARG A 319 -23.53 7.71 7.37
N LYS A 320 -22.95 7.97 8.55
CA LYS A 320 -22.05 9.11 8.75
C LYS A 320 -20.84 9.06 7.81
N ALA A 321 -20.28 7.88 7.55
CA ALA A 321 -19.16 7.73 6.63
C ALA A 321 -19.53 8.08 5.19
N ILE A 322 -20.69 7.58 4.73
CA ILE A 322 -21.23 7.85 3.39
C ILE A 322 -21.54 9.35 3.24
N GLU A 323 -22.16 9.97 4.24
CA GLU A 323 -22.46 11.40 4.26
C GLU A 323 -21.20 12.27 4.20
N LEU A 324 -20.14 11.90 4.92
CA LEU A 324 -18.87 12.64 4.91
C LEU A 324 -18.16 12.56 3.55
N LYS A 325 -18.29 11.42 2.84
CA LYS A 325 -17.73 11.28 1.50
C LYS A 325 -18.49 12.09 0.45
N GLY A 326 -19.82 12.14 0.53
CA GLY A 326 -20.65 12.93 -0.40
C GLY A 326 -20.31 12.64 -1.86
N ASP A 327 -19.97 13.67 -2.64
CA ASP A 327 -19.66 13.56 -4.07
C ASP A 327 -18.33 12.84 -4.39
N MET A 328 -17.54 12.47 -3.38
CA MET A 328 -16.31 11.70 -3.55
C MET A 328 -16.52 10.19 -3.52
N LEU A 329 -17.76 9.72 -3.35
CA LEU A 329 -18.06 8.29 -3.39
C LEU A 329 -17.67 7.70 -4.74
N ASP A 330 -16.92 6.59 -4.71
CA ASP A 330 -16.52 5.85 -5.90
C ASP A 330 -16.79 4.35 -5.77
N LYS A 331 -16.48 3.57 -6.81
CA LYS A 331 -16.80 2.12 -6.83
C LYS A 331 -16.20 1.34 -5.65
N SER A 332 -15.13 1.83 -5.03
CA SER A 332 -14.55 1.18 -3.85
C SER A 332 -15.46 1.25 -2.62
N ASP A 333 -16.35 2.25 -2.56
CA ASP A 333 -17.29 2.49 -1.46
C ASP A 333 -18.47 1.51 -1.41
N ILE A 334 -18.66 0.67 -2.43
CA ILE A 334 -19.75 -0.31 -2.46
C ILE A 334 -19.72 -1.20 -1.22
N LYS A 335 -18.54 -1.47 -0.66
CA LYS A 335 -18.37 -2.26 0.56
C LYS A 335 -19.09 -1.65 1.76
N ILE A 336 -19.05 -0.31 1.93
CA ILE A 336 -19.72 0.34 3.06
C ILE A 336 -21.24 0.37 2.89
N PHE A 337 -21.73 0.52 1.65
CA PHE A 337 -23.15 0.37 1.33
C PHE A 337 -23.64 -1.06 1.59
N ASN A 338 -22.84 -2.07 1.25
CA ASN A 338 -23.13 -3.47 1.56
C ASN A 338 -23.21 -3.72 3.07
N ALA A 339 -22.25 -3.20 3.85
CA ALA A 339 -22.29 -3.33 5.30
C ALA A 339 -23.54 -2.64 5.90
N LEU A 340 -23.86 -1.43 5.43
CA LEU A 340 -25.05 -0.69 5.85
C LEU A 340 -26.35 -1.44 5.53
N GLY A 341 -26.50 -1.91 4.30
CA GLY A 341 -27.70 -2.59 3.86
C GLY A 341 -27.91 -3.94 4.55
N ILE A 342 -26.84 -4.70 4.82
CA ILE A 342 -26.91 -5.92 5.63
C ILE A 342 -27.38 -5.59 7.06
N ALA A 343 -26.82 -4.55 7.68
CA ALA A 343 -27.20 -4.13 9.03
C ALA A 343 -28.68 -3.70 9.10
N LEU A 344 -29.18 -2.95 8.11
CA LEU A 344 -30.59 -2.53 8.01
C LEU A 344 -31.54 -3.72 7.80
N ARG A 345 -31.17 -4.64 6.91
CA ARG A 345 -31.92 -5.87 6.63
C ARG A 345 -32.09 -6.76 7.87
N ARG A 346 -31.02 -6.95 8.65
CA ARG A 346 -31.08 -7.69 9.92
C ARG A 346 -31.99 -7.04 10.97
N GLN A 347 -32.23 -5.73 10.87
CA GLN A 347 -33.20 -5.01 11.71
C GLN A 347 -34.64 -5.09 11.16
N GLY A 348 -34.88 -5.76 10.04
CA GLY A 348 -36.15 -5.77 9.33
C GLY A 348 -36.45 -4.48 8.55
N LYS A 349 -35.51 -3.52 8.52
CA LYS A 349 -35.64 -2.24 7.81
C LYS A 349 -35.26 -2.41 6.32
N TRP A 350 -35.88 -3.38 5.65
CA TRP A 350 -35.55 -3.76 4.27
C TRP A 350 -35.78 -2.62 3.27
N ARG A 351 -36.77 -1.73 3.50
CA ARG A 351 -37.02 -0.56 2.65
C ARG A 351 -35.85 0.42 2.70
N GLU A 352 -35.38 0.75 3.89
CA GLU A 352 -34.20 1.61 4.05
C GLU A 352 -32.97 0.96 3.41
N ALA A 353 -32.79 -0.37 3.54
CA ALA A 353 -31.69 -1.05 2.87
C ALA A 353 -31.76 -0.91 1.34
N VAL A 354 -32.94 -1.06 0.75
CA VAL A 354 -33.17 -0.83 -0.69
C VAL A 354 -32.81 0.61 -1.08
N ASP A 355 -33.23 1.61 -0.30
CA ASP A 355 -32.92 3.01 -0.56
C ASP A 355 -31.40 3.27 -0.53
N GLU A 356 -30.68 2.74 0.46
CA GLU A 356 -29.22 2.89 0.56
C GLU A 356 -28.50 2.15 -0.60
N TYR A 357 -28.96 0.96 -1.00
CA TYR A 357 -28.42 0.28 -2.18
C TYR A 357 -28.70 1.03 -3.48
N HIS A 358 -29.83 1.72 -3.61
CA HIS A 358 -30.10 2.58 -4.76
C HIS A 358 -29.15 3.78 -4.81
N LYS A 359 -28.77 4.35 -3.65
CA LYS A 359 -27.68 5.36 -3.62
C LYS A 359 -26.36 4.75 -4.10
N ALA A 360 -26.03 3.53 -3.70
CA ALA A 360 -24.81 2.86 -4.20
C ALA A 360 -24.80 2.68 -5.74
N ARG A 361 -25.99 2.53 -6.35
CA ARG A 361 -26.13 2.40 -7.82
C ARG A 361 -25.86 3.69 -8.58
N THR A 362 -25.88 4.87 -7.95
CA THR A 362 -25.42 6.09 -8.64
C THR A 362 -23.91 6.05 -8.88
N VAL A 363 -23.19 5.28 -8.06
CA VAL A 363 -21.73 5.12 -8.10
C VAL A 363 -21.31 3.90 -8.93
N SER A 364 -22.06 2.81 -8.84
CA SER A 364 -21.84 1.59 -9.63
C SER A 364 -23.17 1.04 -10.18
N PRO A 365 -23.64 1.54 -11.34
CA PRO A 365 -24.95 1.19 -11.87
C PRO A 365 -25.06 -0.25 -12.38
N GLU A 366 -23.92 -0.87 -12.71
CA GLU A 366 -23.77 -2.20 -13.33
C GLU A 366 -23.03 -3.18 -12.41
N ASP A 367 -23.37 -3.19 -11.12
CA ASP A 367 -22.82 -4.16 -10.17
C ASP A 367 -23.87 -5.25 -9.85
N GLU A 368 -23.58 -6.49 -10.25
CA GLU A 368 -24.46 -7.63 -10.05
C GLU A 368 -24.62 -8.01 -8.56
N ASN A 369 -23.62 -7.74 -7.72
CA ASN A 369 -23.70 -7.96 -6.27
C ASN A 369 -24.67 -6.96 -5.61
N LEU A 370 -24.68 -5.71 -6.05
CA LEU A 370 -25.67 -4.72 -5.60
C LEU A 370 -27.09 -5.14 -5.98
N LEU A 371 -27.31 -5.60 -7.22
CA LEU A 371 -28.61 -6.10 -7.66
C LEU A 371 -29.07 -7.32 -6.84
N TYR A 372 -28.16 -8.24 -6.57
CA TYR A 372 -28.40 -9.37 -5.69
C TYR A 372 -28.78 -8.94 -4.27
N ASN A 373 -28.05 -7.99 -3.68
CA ASN A 373 -28.33 -7.48 -2.34
C ASN A 373 -29.68 -6.75 -2.24
N ILE A 374 -30.07 -6.01 -3.29
CA ILE A 374 -31.40 -5.42 -3.43
C ILE A 374 -32.48 -6.50 -3.52
N ALA A 375 -32.25 -7.56 -4.30
CA ALA A 375 -33.19 -8.67 -4.43
C ALA A 375 -33.43 -9.37 -3.09
N LEU A 376 -32.37 -9.63 -2.33
CA LEU A 376 -32.47 -10.19 -1.00
C LEU A 376 -33.26 -9.27 -0.04
N ALA A 377 -33.06 -7.95 -0.10
CA ALA A 377 -33.82 -6.99 0.69
C ALA A 377 -35.32 -7.05 0.36
N TYR A 378 -35.68 -7.07 -0.92
CA TYR A 378 -37.08 -7.23 -1.35
C TYR A 378 -37.68 -8.57 -0.90
N ALA A 379 -36.91 -9.66 -0.96
CA ALA A 379 -37.36 -10.96 -0.51
C ALA A 379 -37.66 -11.00 1.00
N GLU A 380 -36.85 -10.32 1.82
CA GLU A 380 -37.13 -10.14 3.26
C GLU A 380 -38.40 -9.31 3.50
N GLY A 381 -38.64 -8.31 2.65
CA GLY A 381 -39.88 -7.54 2.60
C GLY A 381 -41.10 -8.29 2.05
N LYS A 382 -40.94 -9.55 1.64
CA LYS A 382 -41.93 -10.40 0.96
C LYS A 382 -42.36 -9.91 -0.42
N GLU A 383 -41.63 -8.97 -1.01
CA GLU A 383 -41.86 -8.41 -2.36
C GLU A 383 -41.21 -9.29 -3.43
N MET A 384 -41.69 -10.55 -3.54
CA MET A 384 -41.02 -11.58 -4.35
C MET A 384 -40.89 -11.23 -5.84
N ARG A 385 -41.88 -10.53 -6.41
CA ARG A 385 -41.82 -10.06 -7.81
C ARG A 385 -40.64 -9.13 -8.06
N LYS A 386 -40.43 -8.16 -7.16
CA LYS A 386 -39.30 -7.23 -7.25
C LYS A 386 -37.98 -7.94 -6.97
N ALA A 387 -37.97 -8.91 -6.06
CA ALA A 387 -36.79 -9.73 -5.79
C ALA A 387 -36.35 -10.48 -7.06
N THR A 388 -37.24 -11.21 -7.72
CA THR A 388 -36.92 -11.94 -8.95
C THR A 388 -36.49 -11.00 -10.09
N GLU A 389 -37.15 -9.85 -10.27
CA GLU A 389 -36.73 -8.85 -11.28
C GLU A 389 -35.27 -8.39 -11.10
N HIS A 390 -34.81 -8.23 -9.86
CA HIS A 390 -33.42 -7.82 -9.59
C HIS A 390 -32.42 -8.97 -9.72
N LEU A 391 -32.82 -10.21 -9.38
CA LEU A 391 -32.02 -11.40 -9.67
C LEU A 391 -31.84 -11.62 -11.18
N GLU A 392 -32.90 -11.43 -11.97
CA GLU A 392 -32.86 -11.52 -13.43
C GLU A 392 -31.90 -10.47 -14.02
N LYS A 393 -31.92 -9.23 -13.51
CA LYS A 393 -30.96 -8.19 -13.91
C LYS A 393 -29.52 -8.54 -13.51
N ALA A 394 -29.32 -9.14 -12.33
CA ALA A 394 -27.98 -9.58 -11.92
C ALA A 394 -27.43 -10.64 -12.89
N LEU A 395 -28.29 -11.58 -13.32
CA LEU A 395 -27.93 -12.59 -14.32
C LEU A 395 -27.75 -12.02 -15.73
N GLN A 396 -28.44 -10.93 -16.09
CA GLN A 396 -28.20 -10.23 -17.36
C GLN A 396 -26.81 -9.60 -17.41
N LEU A 397 -26.33 -9.05 -16.28
CA LEU A 397 -24.97 -8.52 -16.18
C LEU A 397 -23.92 -9.64 -16.13
N ASN A 398 -24.23 -10.70 -15.40
CA ASN A 398 -23.33 -11.84 -15.23
C ASN A 398 -24.13 -13.16 -15.24
N PRO A 399 -24.20 -13.86 -16.40
CA PRO A 399 -25.00 -15.09 -16.53
C PRO A 399 -24.60 -16.21 -15.55
N GLU A 400 -23.34 -16.23 -15.11
CA GLU A 400 -22.80 -17.22 -14.17
C GLU A 400 -22.77 -16.72 -12.72
N PHE A 401 -23.42 -15.59 -12.42
CA PHE A 401 -23.39 -15.00 -11.07
C PHE A 401 -23.83 -16.00 -9.98
N HIS A 402 -24.88 -16.78 -10.26
CA HIS A 402 -25.37 -17.81 -9.35
C HIS A 402 -24.36 -18.95 -9.11
N MET A 403 -23.39 -19.15 -10.01
CA MET A 403 -22.36 -20.21 -9.91
C MET A 403 -21.13 -19.80 -9.09
N GLN A 404 -21.08 -18.57 -8.55
CA GLN A 404 -19.90 -18.08 -7.81
C GLN A 404 -19.79 -18.66 -6.39
N ASP A 405 -20.93 -18.93 -5.73
CA ASP A 405 -20.97 -19.43 -4.36
C ASP A 405 -22.26 -20.27 -4.15
N PRO A 406 -22.20 -21.45 -3.52
CA PRO A 406 -23.37 -22.29 -3.29
C PRO A 406 -24.48 -21.59 -2.49
N VAL A 407 -24.15 -20.64 -1.61
CA VAL A 407 -25.11 -19.81 -0.86
C VAL A 407 -25.84 -18.85 -1.79
N ILE A 408 -25.17 -18.29 -2.81
CA ILE A 408 -25.81 -17.42 -3.80
C ILE A 408 -26.83 -18.23 -4.59
N ALA A 409 -26.42 -19.37 -5.17
CA ALA A 409 -27.33 -20.28 -5.87
C ALA A 409 -28.53 -20.70 -5.00
N TYR A 410 -28.28 -21.07 -3.74
CA TYR A 410 -29.34 -21.41 -2.79
C TYR A 410 -30.32 -20.24 -2.56
N ASN A 411 -29.81 -19.02 -2.40
CA ASN A 411 -30.65 -17.84 -2.17
C ASN A 411 -31.51 -17.51 -3.41
N PHE A 412 -30.98 -17.70 -4.63
CA PHE A 412 -31.80 -17.65 -5.85
C PHE A 412 -32.92 -18.68 -5.78
N GLY A 413 -32.59 -19.96 -5.57
CA GLY A 413 -33.56 -21.04 -5.47
C GLY A 413 -34.65 -20.78 -4.42
N LEU A 414 -34.27 -20.26 -3.25
CA LEU A 414 -35.19 -19.87 -2.18
C LEU A 414 -36.14 -18.75 -2.59
N ILE A 415 -35.65 -17.71 -3.26
CA ILE A 415 -36.47 -16.58 -3.73
C ILE A 415 -37.45 -17.04 -4.80
N TYR A 416 -36.98 -17.80 -5.79
CA TYR A 416 -37.84 -18.33 -6.86
C TYR A 416 -38.90 -19.31 -6.32
N THR A 417 -38.55 -20.14 -5.33
CA THR A 417 -39.50 -21.01 -4.62
C THR A 417 -40.61 -20.17 -3.98
N LYS A 418 -40.24 -19.12 -3.23
CA LYS A 418 -41.21 -18.22 -2.58
C LYS A 418 -42.02 -17.39 -3.59
N ALA A 419 -41.48 -17.14 -4.78
CA ALA A 419 -42.17 -16.50 -5.89
C ALA A 419 -43.11 -17.46 -6.66
N ARG A 420 -43.16 -18.75 -6.29
CA ARG A 420 -43.91 -19.82 -6.99
C ARG A 420 -43.45 -20.07 -8.44
N LYS A 421 -42.16 -19.85 -8.69
CA LYS A 421 -41.48 -20.13 -9.96
C LYS A 421 -40.65 -21.40 -9.81
N SER A 422 -41.31 -22.56 -9.85
CA SER A 422 -40.73 -23.85 -9.43
C SER A 422 -39.63 -24.36 -10.36
N ASP A 423 -39.74 -24.10 -11.67
CA ASP A 423 -38.75 -24.57 -12.66
C ASP A 423 -37.41 -23.84 -12.47
N GLU A 424 -37.45 -22.51 -12.36
CA GLU A 424 -36.26 -21.71 -12.06
C GLU A 424 -35.71 -22.02 -10.67
N ALA A 425 -36.58 -22.24 -9.68
CA ALA A 425 -36.16 -22.62 -8.33
C ALA A 425 -35.35 -23.93 -8.33
N ARG A 426 -35.83 -24.96 -9.04
CA ARG A 426 -35.14 -26.24 -9.19
C ARG A 426 -33.76 -26.04 -9.82
N GLN A 427 -33.68 -25.29 -10.93
CA GLN A 427 -32.42 -24.99 -11.60
C GLN A 427 -31.36 -24.40 -10.65
N PHE A 428 -31.73 -23.39 -9.85
CA PHE A 428 -30.78 -22.75 -8.94
C PHE A 428 -30.42 -23.61 -7.72
N LEU A 429 -31.33 -24.45 -7.24
CA LEU A 429 -31.02 -25.40 -6.15
C LEU A 429 -30.09 -26.53 -6.61
N GLU A 430 -30.28 -27.03 -7.83
CA GLU A 430 -29.36 -27.99 -8.46
C GLU A 430 -27.97 -27.36 -8.67
N ALA A 431 -27.90 -26.10 -9.09
CA ALA A 431 -26.65 -25.35 -9.17
C ALA A 431 -25.94 -25.24 -7.81
N SER A 432 -26.68 -24.96 -6.73
CA SER A 432 -26.15 -24.92 -5.37
C SER A 432 -25.53 -26.26 -4.94
N LEU A 433 -26.22 -27.37 -5.24
CA LEU A 433 -25.76 -28.73 -4.95
C LEU A 433 -24.60 -29.17 -5.85
N THR A 434 -24.50 -28.63 -7.07
CA THR A 434 -23.36 -28.86 -7.96
C THR A 434 -22.09 -28.24 -7.38
N LEU A 435 -22.19 -27.02 -6.85
CA LEU A 435 -21.06 -26.33 -6.19
C LEU A 435 -20.72 -26.94 -4.83
N ASN A 436 -21.73 -27.37 -4.08
CA ASN A 436 -21.55 -28.05 -2.79
C ASN A 436 -22.59 -29.17 -2.62
N PRO A 437 -22.23 -30.44 -2.92
CA PRO A 437 -23.13 -31.58 -2.77
C PRO A 437 -23.64 -31.81 -1.34
N GLY A 438 -22.95 -31.26 -0.33
CA GLY A 438 -23.33 -31.34 1.07
C GLY A 438 -24.19 -30.17 1.57
N PHE A 439 -24.76 -29.33 0.70
CA PHE A 439 -25.59 -28.19 1.12
C PHE A 439 -27.01 -28.64 1.51
N ASP A 440 -27.16 -29.17 2.72
CA ASP A 440 -28.40 -29.81 3.20
C ASP A 440 -29.67 -28.94 3.05
N LYS A 441 -29.54 -27.62 3.24
CA LYS A 441 -30.66 -26.68 3.08
C LYS A 441 -31.17 -26.61 1.64
N ALA A 442 -30.27 -26.72 0.65
CA ALA A 442 -30.63 -26.69 -0.76
C ALA A 442 -31.31 -28.00 -1.15
N LYS A 443 -30.77 -29.14 -0.70
CA LYS A 443 -31.36 -30.46 -0.88
C LYS A 443 -32.76 -30.55 -0.30
N THR A 444 -32.92 -30.15 0.96
CA THR A 444 -34.23 -30.18 1.65
C THR A 444 -35.27 -29.33 0.94
N LEU A 445 -34.87 -28.14 0.46
CA LEU A 445 -35.78 -27.25 -0.26
C LEU A 445 -36.14 -27.82 -1.65
N LEU A 446 -35.18 -28.41 -2.35
CA LEU A 446 -35.39 -29.05 -3.64
C LEU A 446 -36.33 -30.24 -3.55
N ASP A 447 -36.19 -31.07 -2.51
CA ASP A 447 -37.07 -32.22 -2.25
C ASP A 447 -38.52 -31.80 -1.93
N SER A 448 -38.73 -30.52 -1.56
CA SER A 448 -40.05 -29.96 -1.21
C SER A 448 -40.78 -29.26 -2.35
N LEU A 449 -40.13 -29.11 -3.51
CA LEU A 449 -40.67 -28.51 -4.74
C LEU A 449 -41.37 -29.56 -5.61
#